data_AF-X0WSC3-F1
#
_entry.id   AF-X0WSC3-F1
#
_cell.length_a   1.000
_cell.length_b   1.000
_cell.length_c   1.000
_cell.angle_alpha   90.00
_cell.angle_beta   90.00
_cell.angle_gamma   90.00
#
_symmetry.space_group_name_H-M   'P 1'
#
loop_
_entity.id
_entity.type
_entity.pdbx_description
1 polymer ?
#
loop_
_entity_poly.entity_id
_entity_poly.type
_entity_poly.pdbx_seq_one_letter_code
_entity_poly.pdbx_strand_id
1 'polypeptide(L)'
;GAMMLKYTDENWNPQGHNFLKQSRQMSAPVVAFMMSQLDMESPDILFPDITWGKGKWPSLQFAGYASTGSSIYGMGFPMGVGLLSLYGYAFQYADKTLNGGGYTGSLDQDSDLEAANNYIKAVSDGAAPLDFVLYVPVRYGSSVGISIPNVEETSDPEKILTAHFNGGQEAW
;
A
#
# COMPACT_ATOMS: atom_id res chain seq x y z
N GLY A 1 0.79 4.61 11.88
CA GLY A 1 -0.14 4.73 10.75
C GLY A 1 -1.12 3.57 10.69
N ALA A 2 -0.63 2.35 10.40
CA ALA A 2 -1.46 1.17 10.11
C ALA A 2 -2.47 0.78 11.21
N MET A 3 -2.12 0.90 12.49
CA MET A 3 -3.06 0.63 13.61
C MET A 3 -4.34 1.48 13.55
N MET A 4 -4.26 2.72 13.07
CA MET A 4 -5.46 3.56 12.92
C MET A 4 -6.29 3.18 11.69
N LEU A 5 -5.66 2.66 10.63
CA LEU A 5 -6.34 2.28 9.40
C LEU A 5 -7.35 1.14 9.63
N LYS A 6 -7.02 0.15 10.48
CA LYS A 6 -7.93 -0.96 10.82
C LYS A 6 -9.27 -0.50 11.41
N TYR A 7 -9.33 0.67 12.03
CA TYR A 7 -10.54 1.23 12.66
C TYR A 7 -11.32 2.19 11.76
N THR A 8 -11.00 2.22 10.47
CA THR A 8 -11.74 2.99 9.44
C THR A 8 -12.77 2.15 8.67
N ASP A 9 -12.79 0.84 8.93
CA ASP A 9 -13.73 -0.13 8.39
C ASP A 9 -13.99 -1.20 9.46
N GLU A 10 -15.27 -1.45 9.76
CA GLU A 10 -15.67 -2.47 10.75
C GLU A 10 -15.26 -3.88 10.33
N ASN A 11 -15.05 -4.13 9.03
CA ASN A 11 -14.66 -5.45 8.53
C ASN A 11 -13.15 -5.70 8.63
N TRP A 12 -12.35 -4.72 9.05
CA TRP A 12 -10.88 -4.80 9.07
C TRP A 12 -10.29 -5.01 10.46
N ASN A 13 -11.14 -5.19 11.46
CA ASN A 13 -10.73 -5.52 12.82
C ASN A 13 -11.73 -6.50 13.47
N PRO A 14 -11.25 -7.44 14.30
CA PRO A 14 -12.12 -8.49 14.86
C PRO A 14 -13.24 -7.95 15.76
N GLN A 15 -13.07 -6.74 16.29
CA GLN A 15 -14.02 -6.11 17.19
C GLN A 15 -15.16 -5.39 16.47
N GLY A 16 -15.13 -5.26 15.14
CA GLY A 16 -16.16 -4.54 14.39
C GLY A 16 -16.15 -3.02 14.62
N HIS A 17 -15.06 -2.47 15.13
CA HIS A 17 -14.95 -1.06 15.49
C HIS A 17 -14.74 -0.18 14.25
N ASN A 18 -15.40 0.98 14.23
CA ASN A 18 -15.30 1.94 13.13
C ASN A 18 -15.21 3.40 13.61
N PHE A 19 -14.43 3.63 14.67
CA PHE A 19 -14.32 4.95 15.30
C PHE A 19 -13.72 6.00 14.37
N LEU A 20 -13.01 5.59 13.32
CA LEU A 20 -12.33 6.48 12.36
C LEU A 20 -13.03 6.55 10.99
N LYS A 21 -14.28 6.08 10.87
CA LYS A 21 -15.10 6.18 9.64
C LYS A 21 -15.07 7.58 9.03
N GLN A 22 -15.24 8.60 9.87
CA GLN A 22 -15.29 10.00 9.46
C GLN A 22 -13.93 10.49 8.96
N SER A 23 -12.82 9.99 9.52
CA SER A 23 -11.47 10.30 9.04
C SER A 23 -11.27 9.81 7.59
N ARG A 24 -11.77 8.61 7.27
CA ARG A 24 -11.76 8.07 5.89
C ARG A 24 -12.62 8.89 4.92
N GLN A 25 -13.74 9.42 5.39
CA GLN A 25 -14.59 10.31 4.58
C GLN A 25 -13.92 11.66 4.32
N MET A 26 -13.20 12.20 5.31
CA MET A 26 -12.48 13.46 5.19
C MET A 26 -11.19 13.35 4.36
N SER A 27 -10.59 12.17 4.25
CA SER A 27 -9.35 12.00 3.49
C SER A 27 -9.58 12.03 1.98
N ALA A 28 -10.74 11.58 1.48
CA ALA A 28 -11.02 11.54 0.05
C ALA A 28 -10.97 12.92 -0.63
N PRO A 29 -11.61 13.99 -0.12
CA PRO A 29 -11.46 15.33 -0.70
C PRO A 29 -10.03 15.86 -0.68
N VAL A 30 -9.27 15.57 0.39
CA VAL A 30 -7.86 15.99 0.49
C VAL A 30 -7.02 15.31 -0.58
N VAL A 31 -7.17 13.98 -0.74
CA VAL A 31 -6.46 13.22 -1.76
C VAL A 31 -6.90 13.62 -3.17
N ALA A 32 -8.20 13.86 -3.40
CA ALA A 32 -8.70 14.36 -4.67
C ALA A 32 -8.08 15.71 -5.04
N PHE A 33 -7.96 16.62 -4.07
CA PHE A 33 -7.26 17.89 -4.25
C PHE A 33 -5.79 17.65 -4.59
N MET A 34 -5.06 16.83 -3.85
CA MET A 34 -3.65 16.51 -4.13
C MET A 34 -3.45 15.94 -5.54
N MET A 35 -4.30 14.99 -5.94
CA MET A 35 -4.26 14.39 -7.28
C MET A 35 -4.52 15.43 -8.38
N SER A 36 -5.43 16.39 -8.13
CA SER A 36 -5.68 17.49 -9.07
C SER A 36 -4.46 18.38 -9.30
N GLN A 37 -3.50 18.44 -8.35
CA GLN A 37 -2.31 19.29 -8.47
C GLN A 37 -1.19 18.65 -9.31
N LEU A 38 -1.33 17.40 -9.75
CA LEU A 38 -0.33 16.74 -10.58
C LEU A 38 -0.32 17.30 -12.01
N ASP A 39 0.87 17.47 -12.58
CA ASP A 39 1.08 17.99 -13.95
C ASP A 39 0.88 16.92 -15.05
N MET A 40 0.20 15.84 -14.69
CA MET A 40 -0.22 14.78 -15.60
C MET A 40 -1.74 14.69 -15.60
N GLU A 41 -2.30 14.10 -16.64
CA GLU A 41 -3.68 13.62 -16.61
C GLU A 41 -3.67 12.09 -16.68
N SER A 42 -4.62 11.48 -15.98
CA SER A 42 -4.80 10.03 -15.99
C SER A 42 -6.30 9.71 -15.84
N PRO A 43 -6.77 8.59 -16.42
CA PRO A 43 -8.12 8.12 -16.15
C PRO A 43 -8.30 7.74 -14.69
N ASP A 44 -9.50 7.96 -14.17
CA ASP A 44 -9.95 7.34 -12.93
C ASP A 44 -10.15 5.84 -13.18
N ILE A 45 -9.44 4.99 -12.44
CA ILE A 45 -9.45 3.53 -12.70
C ILE A 45 -10.79 2.87 -12.32
N LEU A 46 -11.63 3.55 -11.53
CA LEU A 46 -12.96 3.08 -11.16
C LEU A 46 -14.04 3.63 -12.10
N PHE A 47 -13.80 4.79 -12.69
CA PHE A 47 -14.69 5.47 -13.63
C PHE A 47 -13.91 5.98 -14.85
N PRO A 48 -13.60 5.12 -15.84
CA PRO A 48 -12.68 5.46 -16.94
C PRO A 48 -13.05 6.69 -17.78
N ASP A 49 -14.33 7.10 -17.77
CA ASP A 49 -14.82 8.31 -18.44
C ASP A 49 -14.44 9.61 -17.69
N ILE A 50 -13.92 9.50 -16.46
CA ILE A 50 -13.43 10.61 -15.64
C ILE A 50 -11.91 10.68 -15.77
N THR A 51 -11.40 11.88 -16.00
CA THR A 51 -9.96 12.18 -15.96
C THR A 51 -9.63 13.08 -14.79
N TRP A 52 -8.47 12.87 -14.18
CA TRP A 52 -7.98 13.65 -13.04
C TRP A 52 -6.56 14.17 -13.29
N GLY A 53 -6.16 15.17 -12.50
CA GLY A 53 -4.90 15.90 -12.69
C GLY A 53 -5.09 17.22 -13.46
N LYS A 54 -4.06 18.09 -13.49
CA LYS A 54 -4.13 19.43 -14.09
C LYS A 54 -5.36 20.26 -13.69
N GLY A 55 -5.71 20.22 -12.40
CA GLY A 55 -6.85 20.89 -11.80
C GLY A 55 -8.15 20.09 -11.80
N LYS A 56 -8.20 18.93 -12.48
CA LYS A 56 -9.37 18.03 -12.47
C LYS A 56 -9.31 17.08 -11.29
N TRP A 57 -10.42 16.92 -10.59
CA TRP A 57 -10.54 15.98 -9.48
C TRP A 57 -10.90 14.59 -10.00
N PRO A 58 -10.40 13.51 -9.36
CA PRO A 58 -10.94 12.16 -9.56
C PRO A 58 -12.35 12.04 -8.96
N SER A 59 -13.00 10.89 -9.16
CA SER A 59 -14.15 10.52 -8.33
C SER A 59 -13.74 10.45 -6.85
N LEU A 60 -14.66 10.77 -5.94
CA LEU A 60 -14.37 10.65 -4.50
C LEU A 60 -14.17 9.19 -4.07
N GLN A 61 -14.79 8.25 -4.79
CA GLN A 61 -14.57 6.81 -4.59
C GLN A 61 -13.13 6.42 -4.91
N PHE A 62 -12.59 6.89 -6.04
CA PHE A 62 -11.20 6.62 -6.39
C PHE A 62 -10.23 7.36 -5.47
N ALA A 63 -10.53 8.59 -5.06
CA ALA A 63 -9.71 9.29 -4.06
C ALA A 63 -9.70 8.57 -2.71
N GLY A 64 -10.82 8.00 -2.27
CA GLY A 64 -10.89 7.17 -1.06
C GLY A 64 -10.12 5.85 -1.20
N TYR A 65 -10.17 5.23 -2.39
CA TYR A 65 -9.36 4.07 -2.72
C TYR A 65 -7.86 4.40 -2.66
N ALA A 66 -7.44 5.47 -3.34
CA ALA A 66 -6.07 5.97 -3.34
C ALA A 66 -5.59 6.33 -1.94
N SER A 67 -6.40 7.02 -1.14
CA SER A 67 -6.08 7.36 0.26
C SER A 67 -5.73 6.13 1.11
N THR A 68 -6.54 5.07 0.99
CA THR A 68 -6.28 3.80 1.68
C THR A 68 -5.01 3.15 1.13
N GLY A 69 -4.90 3.04 -0.19
CA GLY A 69 -3.74 2.45 -0.84
C GLY A 69 -2.43 3.18 -0.51
N SER A 70 -2.46 4.52 -0.37
CA SER A 70 -1.31 5.31 0.06
C SER A 70 -0.90 5.02 1.50
N SER A 71 -1.82 4.58 2.36
CA SER A 71 -1.45 4.14 3.71
C SER A 71 -0.78 2.76 3.70
N ILE A 72 -1.17 1.89 2.76
CA ILE A 72 -0.63 0.53 2.62
C ILE A 72 0.72 0.57 1.87
N TYR A 73 0.80 1.31 0.78
CA TYR A 73 1.90 1.29 -0.20
C TYR A 73 2.67 2.61 -0.30
N GLY A 74 2.20 3.68 0.33
CA GLY A 74 2.87 4.98 0.33
C GLY A 74 2.28 5.97 -0.69
N MET A 75 2.68 7.23 -0.57
CA MET A 75 2.10 8.36 -1.34
C MET A 75 2.19 8.21 -2.86
N GLY A 76 3.08 7.35 -3.38
CA GLY A 76 3.17 7.06 -4.81
C GLY A 76 2.04 6.19 -5.35
N PHE A 77 1.24 5.56 -4.50
CA PHE A 77 0.14 4.69 -4.93
C PHE A 77 -0.94 5.48 -5.70
N PRO A 78 -1.48 4.96 -6.82
CA PRO A 78 -1.26 3.62 -7.39
C PRO A 78 -0.07 3.51 -8.37
N MET A 79 0.67 4.59 -8.61
CA MET A 79 1.76 4.60 -9.61
C MET A 79 3.07 3.97 -9.13
N GLY A 80 3.26 3.83 -7.82
CA GLY A 80 4.44 3.22 -7.25
C GLY A 80 4.29 2.96 -5.75
N VAL A 81 5.35 2.44 -5.15
CA VAL A 81 5.42 2.09 -3.73
C VAL A 81 6.51 2.93 -3.05
N GLY A 82 6.20 3.45 -1.86
CA GLY A 82 7.13 4.22 -1.03
C GLY A 82 7.49 3.48 0.25
N LEU A 83 8.72 3.66 0.73
CA LEU A 83 9.23 3.01 1.94
C LEU A 83 8.50 3.41 3.24
N LEU A 84 7.94 4.63 3.29
CA LEU A 84 7.19 5.13 4.44
C LEU A 84 5.72 4.68 4.36
N SER A 85 5.51 3.36 4.35
CA SER A 85 4.20 2.72 4.22
C SER A 85 4.20 1.35 4.91
N LEU A 86 3.03 0.75 5.11
CA LEU A 86 2.93 -0.58 5.73
C LEU A 86 3.74 -1.63 4.95
N TYR A 87 3.57 -1.68 3.64
CA TYR A 87 4.35 -2.53 2.74
C TYR A 87 5.83 -2.17 2.79
N GLY A 88 6.16 -0.88 2.72
CA GLY A 88 7.54 -0.40 2.75
C GLY A 88 8.28 -0.81 4.03
N TYR A 89 7.63 -0.78 5.19
CA TYR A 89 8.21 -1.23 6.45
C TYR A 89 8.39 -2.75 6.50
N ALA A 90 7.38 -3.52 6.07
CA ALA A 90 7.50 -4.98 6.00
C ALA A 90 8.63 -5.41 5.04
N PHE A 91 8.68 -4.81 3.86
CA PHE A 91 9.75 -5.02 2.88
C PHE A 91 11.13 -4.70 3.46
N GLN A 92 11.32 -3.52 4.06
CA GLN A 92 12.61 -3.14 4.65
C GLN A 92 13.05 -4.10 5.74
N TYR A 93 12.11 -4.56 6.57
CA TYR A 93 12.40 -5.55 7.60
C TYR A 93 12.87 -6.86 6.98
N ALA A 94 12.06 -7.44 6.08
CA ALA A 94 12.38 -8.70 5.43
C ALA A 94 13.71 -8.65 4.68
N ASP A 95 13.97 -7.56 3.94
CA ASP A 95 15.23 -7.43 3.21
C ASP A 95 16.44 -7.36 4.16
N LYS A 96 16.36 -6.56 5.23
CA LYS A 96 17.47 -6.40 6.18
C LYS A 96 17.71 -7.63 7.06
N THR A 97 16.65 -8.31 7.52
CA THR A 97 16.79 -9.43 8.45
C THR A 97 16.95 -10.78 7.76
N LEU A 98 16.36 -10.97 6.57
CA LEU A 98 16.32 -12.26 5.89
C LEU A 98 17.14 -12.29 4.59
N ASN A 99 17.51 -11.14 4.02
CA ASN A 99 18.23 -11.03 2.74
C ASN A 99 19.51 -10.17 2.81
N GLY A 100 19.94 -9.78 4.00
CA GLY A 100 21.18 -9.03 4.20
C GLY A 100 21.17 -7.59 3.66
N GLY A 101 19.99 -7.00 3.42
CA GLY A 101 19.84 -5.65 2.90
C GLY A 101 20.16 -5.52 1.41
N GLY A 102 19.96 -6.60 0.64
CA GLY A 102 20.33 -6.66 -0.78
C GLY A 102 19.62 -5.64 -1.67
N TYR A 103 18.42 -5.19 -1.30
CA TYR A 103 17.70 -4.14 -2.01
C TYR A 103 17.81 -2.77 -1.33
N THR A 104 17.75 -2.71 0.00
CA THR A 104 17.86 -1.46 0.76
C THR A 104 19.25 -0.84 0.68
N GLY A 105 20.26 -1.63 0.31
CA GLY A 105 21.66 -1.22 0.16
C GLY A 105 22.41 -1.08 1.48
N SER A 106 21.71 -1.28 2.61
CA SER A 106 22.29 -1.23 3.95
C SER A 106 21.46 -2.05 4.94
N LEU A 107 22.11 -2.49 6.02
CA LEU A 107 21.46 -3.07 7.21
C LEU A 107 21.08 -2.02 8.26
N ASP A 108 21.55 -0.79 8.10
CA ASP A 108 21.30 0.32 9.01
C ASP A 108 19.92 0.91 8.78
N GLN A 109 19.60 2.03 9.45
CA GLN A 109 18.29 2.67 9.29
C GLN A 109 18.08 3.28 7.90
N ASP A 110 19.16 3.65 7.22
CA ASP A 110 19.09 4.26 5.89
C ASP A 110 18.75 3.22 4.82
N SER A 111 17.94 3.61 3.84
CA SER A 111 17.55 2.74 2.73
C SER A 111 17.40 3.57 1.46
N ASP A 112 17.79 2.99 0.33
CA ASP A 112 17.48 3.56 -0.98
C ASP A 112 15.96 3.71 -1.12
N LEU A 113 15.48 4.93 -1.36
CA LEU A 113 14.06 5.23 -1.49
C LEU A 113 13.40 4.47 -2.64
N GLU A 114 14.16 4.05 -3.65
CA GLU A 114 13.68 3.25 -4.78
C GLU A 114 13.75 1.73 -4.53
N ALA A 115 14.28 1.27 -3.39
CA ALA A 115 14.49 -0.14 -3.10
C ALA A 115 13.22 -1.00 -3.28
N ALA A 116 12.06 -0.50 -2.83
CA ALA A 116 10.80 -1.21 -2.98
C ALA A 116 10.36 -1.34 -4.45
N ASN A 117 10.49 -0.29 -5.26
CA ASN A 117 10.14 -0.35 -6.69
C ASN A 117 11.13 -1.23 -7.46
N ASN A 118 12.42 -1.17 -7.13
CA ASN A 118 13.45 -2.05 -7.68
C ASN A 118 13.18 -3.52 -7.35
N TYR A 119 12.77 -3.81 -6.11
CA TYR A 119 12.35 -5.14 -5.68
C TYR A 119 11.15 -5.65 -6.48
N ILE A 120 10.09 -4.83 -6.58
CA ILE A 120 8.88 -5.17 -7.34
C ILE A 120 9.22 -5.52 -8.79
N LYS A 121 10.08 -4.71 -9.42
CA LYS A 121 10.56 -4.96 -10.77
C LYS A 121 11.36 -6.26 -10.85
N ALA A 122 12.30 -6.51 -9.94
CA ALA A 122 13.12 -7.72 -9.94
C ALA A 122 12.26 -8.99 -9.83
N VAL A 123 11.25 -9.00 -8.96
CA VAL A 123 10.32 -10.14 -8.84
C VAL A 123 9.48 -10.29 -10.11
N SER A 124 9.00 -9.19 -10.69
CA SER A 124 8.31 -9.22 -11.99
C SER A 124 9.19 -9.76 -13.12
N ASP A 125 10.50 -9.55 -13.05
CA ASP A 125 11.51 -10.05 -13.99
C ASP A 125 11.96 -11.50 -13.66
N GLY A 126 11.41 -12.12 -12.61
CA GLY A 126 11.62 -13.53 -12.26
C GLY A 126 12.54 -13.79 -11.06
N ALA A 127 12.95 -12.76 -10.31
CA ALA A 127 13.65 -12.96 -9.04
C ALA A 127 12.77 -13.67 -8.00
N ALA A 128 13.40 -14.44 -7.12
CA ALA A 128 12.70 -15.06 -6.00
C ALA A 128 12.16 -13.98 -5.03
N PRO A 129 10.88 -14.04 -4.62
CA PRO A 129 10.36 -13.14 -3.60
C PRO A 129 11.07 -13.34 -2.25
N LEU A 130 11.18 -12.26 -1.48
CA LEU A 130 11.59 -12.28 -0.07
C LEU A 130 10.60 -13.08 0.77
N ASP A 131 11.03 -13.60 1.92
CA ASP A 131 10.19 -14.40 2.82
C ASP A 131 9.34 -13.52 3.76
N PHE A 132 8.35 -12.86 3.17
CA PHE A 132 7.28 -12.18 3.91
C PHE A 132 5.95 -12.22 3.17
N VAL A 133 4.85 -12.01 3.88
CA VAL A 133 3.52 -11.81 3.30
C VAL A 133 2.83 -10.68 4.06
N LEU A 134 2.41 -9.64 3.33
CA LEU A 134 1.54 -8.60 3.82
C LEU A 134 0.09 -8.94 3.48
N TYR A 135 -0.76 -9.04 4.50
CA TYR A 135 -2.18 -9.27 4.31
C TYR A 135 -2.91 -7.93 4.18
N VAL A 136 -3.65 -7.76 3.08
CA VAL A 136 -4.37 -6.52 2.78
C VAL A 136 -5.86 -6.78 2.58
N PRO A 137 -6.72 -5.76 2.73
CA PRO A 137 -8.12 -5.90 2.36
C PRO A 137 -8.28 -6.28 0.88
N VAL A 138 -9.37 -7.01 0.58
CA VAL A 138 -9.76 -7.32 -0.81
C VAL A 138 -9.78 -6.05 -1.68
N ARG A 139 -9.30 -6.17 -2.92
CA ARG A 139 -9.06 -5.10 -3.91
C ARG A 139 -7.79 -4.26 -3.74
N TYR A 140 -6.92 -4.58 -2.78
CA TYR A 140 -5.65 -3.90 -2.58
C TYR A 140 -4.42 -4.74 -2.92
N GLY A 141 -4.55 -5.97 -3.41
CA GLY A 141 -3.42 -6.86 -3.76
C GLY A 141 -2.71 -6.52 -5.07
N SER A 142 -3.28 -5.61 -5.86
CA SER A 142 -2.70 -5.15 -7.11
C SER A 142 -2.84 -3.64 -7.27
N SER A 143 -1.97 -3.06 -8.09
CA SER A 143 -2.02 -1.67 -8.48
C SER A 143 -1.94 -1.53 -9.99
N VAL A 144 -2.91 -0.87 -10.61
CA VAL A 144 -2.99 -0.65 -12.07
C VAL A 144 -2.79 -1.96 -12.87
N GLY A 145 -3.33 -3.07 -12.38
CA GLY A 145 -3.22 -4.40 -13.01
C GLY A 145 -1.89 -5.14 -12.78
N ILE A 146 -0.96 -4.56 -12.03
CA ILE A 146 0.30 -5.20 -11.62
C ILE A 146 0.09 -5.77 -10.21
N SER A 147 0.35 -7.07 -10.05
CA SER A 147 0.35 -7.70 -8.73
C SER A 147 1.55 -7.20 -7.93
N ILE A 148 1.32 -6.73 -6.70
CA ILE A 148 2.41 -6.35 -5.81
C ILE A 148 2.92 -7.64 -5.15
N PRO A 149 4.22 -7.96 -5.24
CA PRO A 149 4.77 -9.18 -4.67
C PRO A 149 4.58 -9.20 -3.15
N ASN A 150 4.52 -10.38 -2.56
CA ASN A 150 4.38 -10.57 -1.11
C ASN A 150 3.13 -9.93 -0.51
N VAL A 151 2.06 -9.83 -1.29
CA VAL A 151 0.76 -9.35 -0.83
C VAL A 151 -0.29 -10.43 -1.02
N GLU A 152 -1.08 -10.67 0.02
CA GLU A 152 -2.25 -11.54 -0.03
C GLU A 152 -3.51 -10.75 0.34
N GLU A 153 -4.50 -10.76 -0.54
CA GLU A 153 -5.81 -10.21 -0.22
C GLU A 153 -6.57 -11.15 0.72
N THR A 154 -7.19 -10.61 1.76
CA THR A 154 -7.97 -11.39 2.70
C THR A 154 -9.20 -10.64 3.22
N SER A 155 -10.22 -11.39 3.60
CA SER A 155 -11.38 -10.91 4.36
C SER A 155 -11.33 -11.31 5.83
N ASP A 156 -10.24 -11.95 6.28
CA ASP A 156 -10.03 -12.33 7.68
C ASP A 156 -9.61 -11.09 8.49
N PRO A 157 -10.47 -10.56 9.39
CA PRO A 157 -10.17 -9.36 10.16
C PRO A 157 -9.00 -9.53 11.12
N GLU A 158 -8.60 -10.76 11.47
CA GLU A 158 -7.40 -11.00 12.29
C GLU A 158 -6.10 -10.78 11.48
N LYS A 159 -6.15 -11.00 10.17
CA LYS A 159 -5.00 -10.86 9.27
C LYS A 159 -4.94 -9.52 8.56
N ILE A 160 -6.06 -8.84 8.33
CA ILE A 160 -6.05 -7.59 7.56
C ILE A 160 -5.04 -6.59 8.17
N LEU A 161 -4.14 -6.08 7.33
CA LEU A 161 -3.08 -5.14 7.66
C LEU A 161 -2.07 -5.69 8.69
N THR A 162 -1.77 -6.99 8.65
CA THR A 162 -0.65 -7.63 9.33
C THR A 162 0.42 -8.09 8.34
N ALA A 163 1.65 -8.26 8.81
CA ALA A 163 2.73 -8.83 8.02
C ALA A 163 3.30 -10.07 8.71
N HIS A 164 3.52 -11.14 7.95
CA HIS A 164 4.12 -12.37 8.42
C HIS A 164 5.48 -12.55 7.77
N PHE A 165 6.48 -13.02 8.53
CA PHE A 165 7.87 -13.17 8.09
C PHE A 165 8.40 -14.56 8.42
N ASN A 166 9.47 -14.97 7.74
CA ASN A 166 10.21 -16.20 8.04
C ASN A 166 9.29 -17.43 8.07
N GLY A 167 8.52 -17.65 7.00
CA GLY A 167 7.53 -18.72 6.92
C GLY A 167 6.36 -18.60 7.92
N GLY A 168 6.09 -17.40 8.44
CA GLY A 168 5.01 -17.15 9.41
C GLY A 168 5.39 -17.38 10.88
N GLN A 169 6.69 -17.52 11.19
CA GLN A 169 7.17 -17.62 12.56
C GLN A 169 7.13 -16.29 13.31
N GLU A 170 7.16 -15.18 12.57
CA GLU A 170 7.02 -13.83 13.12
C GLU A 170 5.84 -13.14 12.46
N ALA A 171 5.04 -12.42 13.26
CA ALA A 171 3.87 -11.68 12.82
C ALA A 171 3.82 -10.29 13.47
N TRP A 172 3.52 -9.28 12.68
CA TRP A 172 3.36 -7.87 13.07
C TRP A 172 1.93 -7.40 12.88
#